data_AF-A0A955FN88-F1
#
_entry.id   AF-A0A955FN88-F1
#
_cell.length_a   1.000
_cell.length_b   1.000
_cell.length_c   1.000
_cell.angle_alpha   90.00
_cell.angle_beta   90.00
_cell.angle_gamma   90.00
#
_symmetry.space_group_name_H-M   'P 1'
#
loop_
_entity.id
_entity.type
_entity.pdbx_description
1 polymer ?
#
loop_
_entity_poly.entity_id
_entity_poly.type
_entity_poly.pdbx_seq_one_letter_code
_entity_poly.pdbx_strand_id
1 'polypeptide(L)'
;MDHEVRTFQFRKLVRSGVLESMIQNNQRVNAEYLTGQRHLEAMEDKFREETDRLSLAKGSEQALNELADIQQLIDDSLTLLGQTPEDLARVQAEKRNKAGDFLRGAFVRTVEVDSGIDPDRYTYFIEHPDCYPTQLD
;
A
#
# COMPACT_ATOMS: atom_id res chain seq x y z
N MET A 1 6.86 -37.72 -26.55
CA MET A 1 5.67 -36.85 -26.59
C MET A 1 6.18 -35.44 -26.73
N ASP A 2 5.67 -34.67 -27.69
CA ASP A 2 6.02 -33.26 -27.78
C ASP A 2 5.38 -32.52 -26.61
N HIS A 3 6.17 -31.77 -25.85
CA HIS A 3 5.67 -30.97 -24.75
C HIS A 3 5.40 -29.55 -25.24
N GLU A 4 4.19 -29.07 -25.00
CA GLU A 4 3.83 -27.68 -25.29
C GLU A 4 4.51 -26.74 -24.29
N VAL A 5 5.23 -25.73 -24.79
CA VAL A 5 5.84 -24.69 -23.97
C VAL A 5 5.04 -23.39 -24.14
N ARG A 6 4.58 -22.82 -23.02
CA ARG A 6 3.89 -21.53 -22.98
C ARG A 6 4.67 -20.55 -22.10
N THR A 7 4.67 -19.28 -22.49
CA THR A 7 5.27 -18.18 -21.71
C THR A 7 4.16 -17.36 -21.09
N PHE A 8 4.31 -17.05 -19.80
CA PHE A 8 3.37 -16.23 -19.04
C PHE A 8 4.04 -14.91 -18.66
N GLN A 9 3.29 -13.81 -18.72
CA GLN A 9 3.81 -12.50 -18.38
C GLN A 9 3.68 -12.24 -16.88
N PHE A 10 4.80 -11.88 -16.25
CA PHE A 10 4.86 -11.39 -14.88
C PHE A 10 5.35 -9.93 -14.94
N ARG A 11 4.59 -9.02 -14.36
CA ARG A 11 4.92 -7.58 -14.24
C ARG A 11 4.71 -7.15 -12.80
N LYS A 12 5.37 -7.84 -11.88
CA LYS A 12 5.20 -7.62 -10.45
C LYS A 12 6.47 -7.94 -9.69
N LEU A 13 6.64 -7.26 -8.56
CA LEU A 13 7.64 -7.61 -7.57
C LEU A 13 7.23 -8.93 -6.89
N VAL A 14 8.19 -9.80 -6.63
CA VAL A 14 7.96 -11.08 -5.94
C VAL A 14 8.93 -11.22 -4.78
N ARG A 15 8.55 -11.99 -3.75
CA ARG A 15 9.46 -12.37 -2.67
C ARG A 15 10.66 -13.14 -3.24
N SER A 16 11.83 -12.98 -2.63
CA SER A 16 13.07 -13.65 -3.05
C SER A 16 12.90 -15.16 -3.21
N GLY A 17 12.28 -15.83 -2.22
CA GLY A 17 12.03 -17.26 -2.25
C GLY A 17 11.11 -17.73 -3.39
N VAL A 18 10.28 -16.85 -3.96
CA VAL A 18 9.44 -17.18 -5.13
C VAL A 18 10.31 -17.29 -6.38
N LEU A 19 11.21 -16.33 -6.60
CA LEU A 19 12.15 -16.39 -7.74
C LEU A 19 13.07 -17.60 -7.63
N GLU A 20 13.61 -17.86 -6.43
CA GLU A 20 14.45 -19.04 -6.17
C GLU A 20 13.71 -20.34 -6.45
N SER A 21 12.45 -20.46 -5.99
CA SER A 21 11.61 -21.63 -6.26
C SER A 21 11.35 -21.83 -7.75
N MET A 22 11.11 -20.77 -8.52
CA MET A 22 10.93 -20.90 -9.98
C MET A 22 12.18 -21.48 -10.65
N ILE A 23 13.37 -21.00 -10.26
CA ILE A 23 14.65 -21.47 -10.78
C ILE A 23 14.89 -22.94 -10.38
N GLN A 24 14.67 -23.30 -9.11
CA GLN A 24 14.81 -24.66 -8.60
C GLN A 24 13.88 -25.67 -9.30
N ASN A 25 12.70 -25.21 -9.73
CA ASN A 25 11.74 -26.01 -10.48
C ASN A 25 12.04 -26.07 -11.99
N ASN A 26 13.26 -25.72 -12.44
CA ASN A 26 13.69 -25.71 -13.84
C ASN A 26 12.82 -24.82 -14.76
N GLN A 27 12.17 -23.80 -14.22
CA GLN A 27 11.43 -22.83 -15.03
C GLN A 27 12.40 -21.84 -15.69
N ARG A 28 12.12 -21.47 -16.94
CA ARG A 28 12.88 -20.43 -17.64
C ARG A 28 12.33 -19.06 -17.23
N VAL A 29 13.03 -18.38 -16.32
CA VAL A 29 12.61 -17.07 -15.80
C VAL A 29 13.47 -15.96 -16.42
N ASN A 30 12.82 -14.87 -16.85
CA ASN A 30 13.48 -13.62 -17.20
C ASN A 30 13.18 -12.60 -16.08
N ALA A 31 14.17 -12.28 -15.26
CA ALA A 31 14.03 -11.41 -14.10
C ALA A 31 15.20 -10.41 -14.02
N GLU A 32 14.96 -9.26 -13.40
CA GLU A 32 15.96 -8.27 -13.04
C GLU A 32 15.83 -7.91 -11.56
N TYR A 33 16.92 -7.46 -10.94
CA TYR A 33 16.90 -6.89 -9.60
C TYR A 33 16.77 -5.37 -9.72
N LEU A 34 15.70 -4.82 -9.14
CA LEU A 34 15.43 -3.38 -9.15
C LEU A 34 16.18 -2.68 -8.00
N THR A 35 16.59 -1.44 -8.24
CA THR A 35 17.27 -0.60 -7.24
C THR A 35 16.78 0.85 -7.31
N GLY A 36 17.01 1.62 -6.24
CA GLY A 36 16.65 3.03 -6.16
C GLY A 36 15.17 3.28 -6.44
N GLN A 37 14.88 4.30 -7.25
CA GLN A 37 13.52 4.72 -7.56
C GLN A 37 12.67 3.62 -8.21
N ARG A 38 13.24 2.83 -9.13
CA ARG A 38 12.51 1.71 -9.78
C ARG A 38 12.06 0.65 -8.79
N HIS A 39 12.82 0.44 -7.71
CA HIS A 39 12.44 -0.50 -6.67
C HIS A 39 11.29 0.05 -5.83
N LEU A 40 11.33 1.34 -5.46
CA LEU A 40 10.25 2.01 -4.73
C LEU A 40 8.95 2.02 -5.54
N GLU A 41 9.00 2.32 -6.84
CA GLU A 41 7.84 2.26 -7.73
C GLU A 41 7.24 0.85 -7.78
N ALA A 42 8.08 -0.19 -7.86
CA ALA A 42 7.62 -1.57 -7.83
C ALA A 42 7.02 -1.99 -6.46
N MET A 43 7.51 -1.40 -5.36
CA MET A 43 6.93 -1.59 -4.02
C MET A 43 5.53 -0.93 -3.93
N GLU A 44 5.35 0.26 -4.51
CA GLU A 44 4.03 0.93 -4.58
C GLU A 44 3.01 0.10 -5.36
N ASP A 45 3.41 -0.44 -6.51
CA ASP A 45 2.58 -1.38 -7.28
C ASP A 45 2.22 -2.61 -6.44
N LYS A 46 3.17 -3.11 -5.64
CA LYS A 46 2.94 -4.26 -4.78
C LYS A 46 1.98 -3.94 -3.63
N PHE A 47 2.05 -2.77 -3.02
CA PHE A 47 1.06 -2.31 -2.04
C PHE A 47 -0.34 -2.26 -2.63
N ARG A 48 -0.50 -1.77 -3.87
CA ARG A 48 -1.79 -1.79 -4.57
C ARG A 48 -2.30 -3.23 -4.76
N GLU A 49 -1.45 -4.13 -5.25
CA GLU A 49 -1.80 -5.55 -5.42
C GLU A 49 -2.34 -6.17 -4.12
N GLU A 50 -1.61 -6.06 -3.01
CA GLU A 50 -2.02 -6.72 -1.76
C GLU A 50 -3.19 -6.03 -1.05
N THR A 51 -3.34 -4.71 -1.23
CA THR A 51 -4.53 -3.99 -0.74
C THR A 51 -5.79 -4.41 -1.52
N ASP A 52 -5.66 -4.57 -2.85
CA ASP A 52 -6.75 -5.10 -3.68
C ASP A 52 -7.09 -6.54 -3.26
N ARG A 53 -6.11 -7.39 -2.96
CA ARG A 53 -6.37 -8.74 -2.43
C ARG A 53 -7.05 -8.70 -1.08
N LEU A 54 -6.63 -7.84 -0.15
CA LEU A 54 -7.27 -7.66 1.14
C LEU A 54 -8.75 -7.28 0.97
N SER A 55 -9.07 -6.42 0.00
CA SER A 55 -10.46 -6.04 -0.30
C SER A 55 -11.31 -7.20 -0.84
N LEU A 56 -10.68 -8.18 -1.50
CA LEU A 56 -11.31 -9.36 -2.09
C LEU A 56 -11.29 -10.59 -1.16
N ALA A 57 -10.61 -10.50 -0.02
CA ALA A 57 -10.41 -11.60 0.92
C ALA A 57 -11.74 -12.10 1.50
N LYS A 58 -11.93 -13.42 1.48
CA LYS A 58 -13.13 -14.07 2.01
C LYS A 58 -12.85 -14.64 3.40
N GLY A 59 -13.12 -13.81 4.41
CA GLY A 59 -12.99 -14.19 5.81
C GLY A 59 -11.66 -13.79 6.45
N SER A 60 -11.56 -14.02 7.75
CA SER A 60 -10.47 -13.49 8.58
C SER A 60 -9.10 -14.10 8.29
N GLU A 61 -9.03 -15.37 7.90
CA GLU A 61 -7.75 -16.03 7.60
C GLU A 61 -7.11 -15.47 6.33
N GLN A 62 -7.89 -15.33 5.26
CA GLN A 62 -7.42 -14.70 4.02
C GLN A 62 -7.03 -13.25 4.29
N ALA A 63 -7.87 -12.48 4.98
CA ALA A 63 -7.56 -11.09 5.33
C ALA A 63 -6.28 -10.97 6.17
N LEU A 64 -6.04 -11.88 7.11
CA LEU A 64 -4.83 -11.90 7.92
C LEU A 64 -3.57 -12.18 7.09
N ASN A 65 -3.65 -13.07 6.09
CA ASN A 65 -2.54 -13.31 5.17
C ASN A 65 -2.20 -12.06 4.35
N GLU A 66 -3.21 -11.40 3.77
CA GLU A 66 -2.96 -10.17 3.00
C GLU A 66 -2.45 -9.03 3.89
N LEU A 67 -2.92 -8.93 5.15
CA LEU A 67 -2.37 -7.99 6.12
C LEU A 67 -0.91 -8.30 6.49
N ALA A 68 -0.52 -9.57 6.56
CA ALA A 68 0.87 -9.96 6.79
C ALA A 68 1.76 -9.57 5.59
N ASP A 69 1.26 -9.73 4.37
CA ASP A 69 1.97 -9.28 3.17
C ASP A 69 2.13 -7.75 3.14
N ILE A 70 1.08 -6.99 3.49
CA ILE A 70 1.15 -5.54 3.64
C ILE A 70 2.14 -5.13 4.74
N GLN A 71 2.15 -5.83 5.88
CA GLN A 71 3.11 -5.53 6.95
C GLN A 71 4.55 -5.76 6.50
N GLN A 72 4.83 -6.85 5.78
CA GLN A 72 6.18 -7.08 5.23
C GLN A 72 6.59 -5.97 4.25
N LEU A 73 5.66 -5.50 3.40
CA LEU A 73 5.93 -4.39 2.49
C LEU A 73 6.25 -3.09 3.24
N ILE A 74 5.61 -2.84 4.39
CA ILE A 74 5.94 -1.70 5.27
C ILE A 74 7.37 -1.86 5.78
N ASP A 75 7.71 -3.01 6.35
CA ASP A 75 9.03 -3.25 6.96
C ASP A 75 10.17 -3.14 5.92
N ASP A 76 9.97 -3.70 4.73
CA ASP A 76 10.92 -3.62 3.63
C ASP A 76 11.04 -2.18 3.11
N SER A 77 9.93 -1.44 3.03
CA SER A 77 9.93 -0.03 2.60
C SER A 77 10.66 0.86 3.60
N LEU A 78 10.50 0.63 4.91
CA LEU A 78 11.26 1.35 5.94
C LEU A 78 12.76 1.17 5.70
N THR A 79 13.19 -0.07 5.46
CA THR A 79 14.59 -0.39 5.16
C THR A 79 15.09 0.37 3.93
N LEU A 80 14.31 0.37 2.84
CA LEU A 80 14.66 1.10 1.60
C LEU A 80 14.71 2.62 1.79
N LEU A 81 13.89 3.18 2.68
CA LEU A 81 13.84 4.60 3.02
C LEU A 81 14.83 5.01 4.12
N GLY A 82 15.61 4.06 4.65
CA GLY A 82 16.55 4.31 5.75
C GLY A 82 15.84 4.67 7.07
N GLN A 83 14.63 4.19 7.27
CA GLN A 83 13.82 4.36 8.48
C GLN A 83 13.78 3.08 9.30
N THR A 84 13.44 3.20 10.58
CA THR A 84 13.31 2.06 11.48
C THR A 84 11.84 1.79 11.85
N PRO A 85 11.51 0.57 12.32
CA PRO A 85 10.20 0.29 12.93
C PRO A 85 9.89 1.22 14.10
N GLU A 86 10.90 1.63 14.88
CA GLU A 86 10.78 2.59 15.97
C GLU A 86 10.37 3.99 15.47
N ASP A 87 10.94 4.45 14.36
CA ASP A 87 10.54 5.70 13.72
C ASP A 87 9.07 5.68 13.30
N LEU A 88 8.63 4.57 12.68
CA LEU A 88 7.23 4.40 12.30
C LEU A 88 6.32 4.37 13.53
N ALA A 89 6.68 3.63 14.57
CA ALA A 89 5.90 3.52 15.81
C ALA A 89 5.76 4.90 16.50
N ARG A 90 6.82 5.71 16.50
CA ARG A 90 6.78 7.09 17.02
C ARG A 90 5.78 7.93 16.24
N VAL A 91 5.85 7.92 14.90
CA VAL A 91 4.91 8.67 14.04
C VAL A 91 3.47 8.19 14.23
N GLN A 92 3.24 6.87 14.38
CA GLN A 92 1.93 6.31 14.67
C GLN A 92 1.40 6.77 16.02
N ALA A 93 2.23 6.79 17.07
CA ALA A 93 1.85 7.27 18.40
C ALA A 93 1.52 8.77 18.38
N GLU A 94 2.30 9.60 17.70
CA GLU A 94 2.03 11.04 17.53
C GLU A 94 0.68 11.27 16.84
N LYS A 95 0.40 10.54 15.75
CA LYS A 95 -0.90 10.60 15.05
C LYS A 95 -2.05 10.14 15.95
N ARG A 96 -1.87 9.04 16.70
CA ARG A 96 -2.90 8.53 17.61
C ARG A 96 -3.19 9.49 18.76
N ASN A 97 -2.16 10.10 19.34
CA ASN A 97 -2.33 11.09 20.41
C ASN A 97 -3.02 12.37 19.91
N LYS A 98 -2.73 12.78 18.67
CA LYS A 98 -3.32 13.99 18.07
C LYS A 98 -4.74 13.79 17.56
N ALA A 99 -5.02 12.66 16.91
CA ALA A 99 -6.24 12.44 16.13
C ALA A 99 -7.06 11.20 16.54
N GLY A 100 -6.56 10.38 17.46
CA GLY A 100 -7.19 9.13 17.86
C GLY A 100 -6.86 7.96 16.93
N ASP A 101 -7.60 6.86 17.09
CA ASP A 101 -7.52 5.67 16.26
C ASP A 101 -8.72 5.55 15.31
N PHE A 102 -8.64 4.57 14.39
CA PHE A 102 -9.74 4.25 13.49
C PHE A 102 -10.77 3.29 14.11
N LEU A 103 -10.58 2.82 15.34
CA LEU A 103 -11.43 1.79 15.96
C LEU A 103 -12.82 2.31 16.32
N ARG A 104 -12.97 3.62 16.49
CA ARG A 104 -14.28 4.26 16.65
C ARG A 104 -15.14 4.20 15.39
N GLY A 105 -14.55 3.95 14.21
CA GLY A 105 -15.28 3.79 12.95
C GLY A 105 -16.02 5.05 12.49
N ALA A 106 -15.54 6.24 12.86
CA ALA A 106 -16.13 7.49 12.40
C ALA A 106 -15.97 7.64 10.88
N PHE A 107 -17.08 7.73 10.16
CA PHE A 107 -17.12 7.92 8.71
C PHE A 107 -17.80 9.27 8.39
N VAL A 108 -17.00 10.26 8.01
CA VAL A 108 -17.49 11.61 7.67
C VAL A 108 -17.93 11.62 6.21
N ARG A 109 -19.18 12.00 5.94
CA ARG A 109 -19.73 12.08 4.57
C ARG A 109 -19.53 13.46 3.95
N THR A 110 -19.79 14.51 4.73
CA THR A 110 -19.67 15.90 4.34
C THR A 110 -19.24 16.72 5.55
N VAL A 111 -18.67 17.88 5.31
CA VAL A 111 -18.37 18.89 6.32
C VAL A 111 -18.69 20.26 5.73
N GLU A 112 -19.40 21.08 6.48
CA GLU A 112 -19.58 22.50 6.16
C GLU A 112 -18.49 23.27 6.90
N VAL A 113 -17.76 24.12 6.17
CA VAL A 113 -16.70 24.96 6.75
C VAL A 113 -17.04 26.41 6.52
N ASP A 114 -17.22 27.14 7.61
CA ASP A 114 -17.36 28.60 7.56
C ASP A 114 -15.98 29.24 7.44
N SER A 115 -15.73 29.91 6.32
CA SER A 115 -14.48 30.63 6.06
C SER A 115 -14.16 31.72 7.09
N GLY A 116 -15.17 32.23 7.82
CA GLY A 116 -14.98 33.19 8.91
C GLY A 116 -14.59 32.56 10.24
N ILE A 117 -14.80 31.24 10.41
CA ILE A 117 -14.51 30.50 11.65
C ILE A 117 -13.20 29.71 11.51
N ASP A 118 -13.01 29.01 10.38
CA ASP A 118 -11.80 28.22 10.10
C ASP A 118 -11.31 28.51 8.67
N PRO A 119 -10.73 29.69 8.44
CA PRO A 119 -10.26 30.11 7.11
C PRO A 119 -9.16 29.18 6.56
N ASP A 120 -8.35 28.59 7.44
CA ASP A 120 -7.25 27.72 7.05
C ASP A 120 -7.77 26.40 6.46
N ARG A 121 -8.72 25.74 7.13
CA ARG A 121 -9.34 24.51 6.58
C ARG A 121 -10.18 24.79 5.34
N TYR A 122 -10.90 25.92 5.33
CA TYR A 122 -11.65 26.34 4.17
C TYR A 122 -10.74 26.44 2.94
N THR A 123 -9.63 27.17 3.08
CA THR A 123 -8.64 27.34 2.00
C THR A 123 -8.03 26.01 1.58
N TYR A 124 -7.62 25.19 2.55
CA TYR A 124 -7.01 23.89 2.28
C TYR A 124 -7.92 22.96 1.47
N PHE A 125 -9.22 22.89 1.79
CA PHE A 125 -10.15 22.05 1.02
C PHE A 125 -10.36 22.55 -0.41
N ILE A 126 -10.45 23.88 -0.60
CA ILE A 126 -10.59 24.49 -1.93
C ILE A 126 -9.37 24.26 -2.82
N GLU A 127 -8.16 24.24 -2.25
CA GLU A 127 -6.91 23.99 -2.98
C GLU A 127 -6.72 22.52 -3.39
N HIS A 128 -7.49 21.59 -2.81
CA HIS A 128 -7.35 20.14 -3.04
C HIS A 128 -8.67 19.49 -3.49
N PRO A 129 -9.26 19.93 -4.61
CA PRO A 129 -10.59 19.48 -5.05
C PRO A 129 -10.65 17.99 -5.43
N ASP A 130 -9.53 17.38 -5.84
CA ASP A 130 -9.47 15.95 -6.14
C ASP A 130 -9.62 15.07 -4.88
N CYS A 131 -9.20 15.60 -3.72
CA CYS A 131 -9.32 14.92 -2.43
C CYS A 131 -10.61 15.30 -1.69
N TYR A 132 -11.07 16.55 -1.87
CA TYR A 132 -12.23 17.12 -1.20
C TYR A 132 -13.17 17.75 -2.23
N PRO A 133 -13.84 16.94 -3.06
CA PRO A 133 -14.76 17.47 -4.06
C PRO A 133 -15.91 18.20 -3.37
N THR A 134 -16.16 19.45 -3.77
CA THR A 134 -17.33 20.19 -3.31
C THR A 134 -18.59 19.48 -3.84
N GLN A 135 -19.63 19.37 -3.01
CA GLN A 135 -20.93 18.97 -3.54
C GLN A 135 -21.37 20.02 -4.56
N LEU A 136 -21.46 19.61 -5.83
CA LEU A 136 -22.21 20.36 -6.83
C LEU A 136 -23.69 20.21 -6.44
N ASP A 137 -24.37 21.36 -6.27
CA ASP A 137 -25.82 21.42 -6.06
C ASP A 137 -26.61 20.70 -7.17
#